data_AF-A0A7I8DS63-F1
#
_entry.id   AF-A0A7I8DS63-F1
#
_cell.length_a   1.000
_cell.length_b   1.000
_cell.length_c   1.000
_cell.angle_alpha   90.00
_cell.angle_beta   90.00
_cell.angle_gamma   90.00
#
_symmetry.space_group_name_H-M   'P 1'
#
loop_
_entity.id
_entity.type
_entity.pdbx_description
1 polymer ?
#
loop_
_entity_poly.entity_id
_entity_poly.type
_entity_poly.pdbx_seq_one_letter_code
_entity_poly.pdbx_strand_id
1 'polypeptide(L)'
;MREAIEFIQEFIRKEYAAYQACYLEREEEVFEEAQEAVDRMYAGSLRTRVQRGIEPGEEWFAQGERQLRTIKERLLFQIKEYEHPEHGSLWGCYVSDPQGWIVTSKDGIEAPPYWPDSMDCILYIAHRMSRVTGEKKLRIIAEYNCTSKKYLYGSLILEPLGNPVAILQFQTPKDEESKEEYEEDNKRGQSSWQPSIRISRN
;
A
#
# COMPACT_ATOMS: atom_id res chain seq x y z
N MET A 1 1.99 16.14 -1.21
CA MET A 1 0.92 15.38 -1.91
C MET A 1 1.33 14.75 -3.25
N ARG A 2 1.49 15.47 -4.39
CA ARG A 2 1.66 14.84 -5.73
C ARG A 2 2.76 13.77 -5.80
N GLU A 3 3.94 14.06 -5.25
CA GLU A 3 5.07 13.13 -5.19
C GLU A 3 4.70 11.81 -4.48
N ALA A 4 3.92 11.87 -3.39
CA ALA A 4 3.47 10.69 -2.66
C ALA A 4 2.49 9.84 -3.48
N ILE A 5 1.64 10.47 -4.29
CA ILE A 5 0.71 9.78 -5.21
C ILE A 5 1.51 8.99 -6.26
N GLU A 6 2.45 9.65 -6.93
CA GLU A 6 3.30 9.04 -7.97
C GLU A 6 4.09 7.86 -7.38
N PHE A 7 4.68 8.06 -6.19
CA PHE A 7 5.42 7.02 -5.49
C PHE A 7 4.53 5.82 -5.13
N ILE A 8 3.36 6.02 -4.54
CA ILE A 8 2.51 4.88 -4.12
C ILE A 8 1.93 4.15 -5.32
N GLN A 9 1.58 4.85 -6.40
CA GLN A 9 1.12 4.21 -7.64
C GLN A 9 2.24 3.44 -8.34
N GLU A 10 3.49 3.90 -8.26
CA GLU A 10 4.65 3.12 -8.71
C GLU A 10 4.86 1.87 -7.84
N PHE A 11 4.78 2.01 -6.51
CA PHE A 11 4.90 0.89 -5.57
C PHE A 11 3.86 -0.19 -5.87
N ILE A 12 2.58 0.18 -5.97
CA ILE A 12 1.47 -0.75 -6.22
C ILE A 12 1.70 -1.55 -7.51
N ARG A 13 2.11 -0.88 -8.60
CA ARG A 13 2.42 -1.54 -9.87
C ARG A 13 3.60 -2.50 -9.76
N LYS A 14 4.69 -2.07 -9.12
CA LYS A 14 5.90 -2.89 -8.94
C LYS A 14 5.66 -4.08 -8.02
N GLU A 15 4.90 -3.91 -6.95
CA GLU A 15 4.54 -5.00 -6.04
C GLU A 15 3.73 -6.06 -6.78
N TYR A 16 2.75 -5.66 -7.59
CA TYR A 16 1.99 -6.60 -8.41
C TYR A 16 2.88 -7.32 -9.44
N ALA A 17 3.76 -6.60 -10.12
CA ALA A 17 4.72 -7.21 -11.04
C ALA A 17 5.66 -8.21 -10.34
N ALA A 18 6.10 -7.92 -9.12
CA ALA A 18 6.91 -8.83 -8.32
C ALA A 18 6.12 -10.10 -7.92
N TYR A 19 4.82 -9.99 -7.60
CA TYR A 19 3.97 -11.16 -7.42
C TYR A 19 3.84 -11.99 -8.71
N GLN A 20 3.68 -11.35 -9.87
CA GLN A 20 3.66 -12.05 -11.15
C GLN A 20 4.99 -12.80 -11.37
N ALA A 21 6.12 -12.13 -11.15
CA ALA A 21 7.44 -12.75 -11.28
C ALA A 21 7.63 -13.94 -10.34
N CYS A 22 7.16 -13.84 -9.09
CA CYS A 22 7.23 -14.91 -8.10
C CYS A 22 6.62 -16.23 -8.58
N TYR A 23 5.52 -16.16 -9.34
CA TYR A 23 4.77 -17.34 -9.77
C TYR A 23 4.99 -17.75 -11.23
N LEU A 24 5.48 -16.84 -12.09
CA LEU A 24 5.62 -17.10 -13.53
C LEU A 24 7.07 -17.21 -13.99
N GLU A 25 8.00 -16.51 -13.34
CA GLU A 25 9.39 -16.43 -13.81
C GLU A 25 10.22 -17.56 -13.23
N ARG A 26 10.77 -18.40 -14.12
CA ARG A 26 11.61 -19.55 -13.73
C ARG A 26 13.05 -19.15 -13.43
N GLU A 27 13.50 -18.06 -14.03
CA GLU A 27 14.84 -17.51 -13.80
C GLU A 27 14.84 -16.77 -12.45
N GLU A 28 15.71 -17.21 -11.53
CA GLU A 28 15.80 -16.62 -10.17
C GLU A 28 16.15 -15.14 -10.23
N GLU A 29 17.09 -14.77 -11.08
CA GLU A 29 17.57 -13.39 -11.25
C GLU A 29 16.41 -12.43 -11.61
N VAL A 30 15.50 -12.85 -12.50
CA VAL A 30 14.35 -12.02 -12.91
C VAL A 30 13.39 -11.77 -11.73
N PHE A 31 13.14 -12.81 -10.91
CA PHE A 31 12.33 -12.67 -9.71
C PHE A 31 13.03 -11.80 -8.65
N GLU A 32 14.31 -12.06 -8.38
CA GLU A 32 15.09 -11.32 -7.40
C GLU A 32 15.17 -9.82 -7.77
N GLU A 33 15.37 -9.48 -9.04
CA GLU A 33 15.34 -8.09 -9.51
C GLU A 33 13.98 -7.42 -9.28
N ALA A 34 12.88 -8.12 -9.57
CA ALA A 34 11.53 -7.60 -9.36
C ALA A 34 11.23 -7.41 -7.86
N GLN A 35 11.63 -8.37 -7.02
CA GLN A 35 11.50 -8.29 -5.56
C GLN A 35 12.36 -7.13 -5.01
N GLU A 36 13.62 -7.03 -5.43
CA GLU A 36 14.54 -6.00 -4.97
C GLU A 36 14.06 -4.59 -5.37
N ALA A 37 13.47 -4.45 -6.56
CA ALA A 37 12.88 -3.19 -7.00
C ALA A 37 11.79 -2.68 -6.03
N VAL A 38 11.01 -3.58 -5.43
CA VAL A 38 9.99 -3.26 -4.43
C VAL A 38 10.62 -3.06 -3.04
N ASP A 39 11.53 -3.94 -2.62
CA ASP A 39 12.25 -3.84 -1.34
C ASP A 39 12.98 -2.50 -1.21
N ARG A 40 13.57 -2.01 -2.30
CA ARG A 40 14.24 -0.70 -2.34
C ARG A 40 13.28 0.46 -2.10
N MET A 41 11.96 0.29 -2.17
CA MET A 41 10.97 1.34 -1.84
C MET A 41 10.68 1.42 -0.34
N TYR A 42 11.00 0.38 0.42
CA TYR A 42 10.91 0.37 1.88
C TYR A 42 12.13 1.02 2.54
N ALA A 43 11.95 1.51 3.77
CA ALA A 43 13.04 2.01 4.61
C ALA A 43 13.47 0.97 5.66
N GLY A 44 14.75 1.04 6.05
CA GLY A 44 15.27 0.27 7.18
C GLY A 44 15.28 -1.22 6.89
N SER A 45 14.70 -2.00 7.80
CA SER A 45 14.60 -3.48 7.70
C SER A 45 13.27 -3.96 7.13
N LEU A 46 12.39 -3.05 6.71
CA LEU A 46 11.12 -3.41 6.08
C LEU A 46 11.37 -3.96 4.68
N ARG A 47 10.56 -4.94 4.29
CA ARG A 47 10.64 -5.64 3.01
C ARG A 47 9.24 -6.00 2.54
N THR A 48 9.12 -6.27 1.24
CA THR A 48 7.88 -6.78 0.65
C THR A 48 7.50 -8.15 1.22
N ARG A 49 6.20 -8.45 1.17
CA ARG A 49 5.64 -9.76 1.50
C ARG A 49 5.76 -10.76 0.34
N VAL A 50 6.15 -10.29 -0.85
CA VAL A 50 6.40 -11.14 -2.02
C VAL A 50 7.62 -12.01 -1.73
N GLN A 51 7.41 -13.30 -1.51
CA GLN A 51 8.46 -14.27 -1.24
C GLN A 51 8.22 -15.56 -2.01
N ARG A 52 9.32 -16.23 -2.36
CA ARG A 52 9.36 -17.53 -3.00
C ARG A 52 10.27 -18.47 -2.21
N GLY A 53 10.02 -19.77 -2.30
CA GLY A 53 10.98 -20.76 -1.79
C GLY A 53 12.33 -20.65 -2.53
N ILE A 54 13.43 -21.06 -1.87
CA ILE A 54 14.80 -20.97 -2.42
C ILE A 54 14.94 -21.74 -3.74
N GLU A 55 14.22 -22.86 -3.88
CA GLU A 55 14.19 -23.67 -5.09
C GLU A 55 12.74 -24.07 -5.39
N PRO A 56 11.97 -23.22 -6.10
CA PRO A 56 10.59 -23.54 -6.46
C PRO A 56 10.58 -24.73 -7.43
N GLY A 57 9.92 -25.83 -7.03
CA GLY A 57 9.74 -26.99 -7.90
C GLY A 57 8.74 -26.72 -9.03
N GLU A 58 8.68 -27.62 -10.02
CA GLU A 58 7.70 -27.53 -11.12
C GLU A 58 6.24 -27.42 -10.65
N GLU A 59 5.90 -28.02 -9.51
CA GLU A 59 4.57 -27.92 -8.90
C GLU A 59 4.21 -26.48 -8.49
N TRP A 60 5.19 -25.67 -8.06
CA TRP A 60 4.98 -24.26 -7.71
C TRP A 60 4.52 -23.48 -8.94
N PHE A 61 5.25 -23.62 -10.04
CA PHE A 61 4.94 -22.95 -11.31
C PHE A 61 3.65 -23.47 -11.94
N ALA A 62 3.38 -24.78 -11.85
CA ALA A 62 2.12 -25.36 -12.31
C ALA A 62 0.90 -24.81 -11.56
N GLN A 63 1.08 -24.38 -10.30
CA GLN A 63 0.04 -23.71 -9.51
C GLN A 63 0.05 -22.19 -9.67
N GLY A 64 1.05 -21.61 -10.34
CA GLY A 64 1.27 -20.16 -10.40
C GLY A 64 0.06 -19.39 -10.90
N GLU A 65 -0.58 -19.82 -11.99
CA GLU A 65 -1.80 -19.18 -12.50
C GLU A 65 -2.94 -19.20 -11.47
N ARG A 66 -3.10 -20.32 -10.74
CA ARG A 66 -4.13 -20.45 -9.71
C ARG A 66 -3.84 -19.53 -8.53
N GLN A 67 -2.59 -19.43 -8.10
CA GLN A 67 -2.17 -18.51 -7.03
C GLN A 67 -2.40 -17.06 -7.45
N LEU A 68 -2.01 -16.70 -8.68
CA LEU A 68 -2.17 -15.35 -9.23
C LEU A 68 -3.63 -14.92 -9.39
N ARG A 69 -4.59 -15.85 -9.52
CA ARG A 69 -6.02 -15.49 -9.45
C ARG A 69 -6.38 -14.87 -8.11
N THR A 70 -5.66 -15.14 -7.03
CA THR A 70 -5.91 -14.54 -5.71
C THR A 70 -5.15 -13.25 -5.49
N ILE A 71 -4.26 -12.87 -6.40
CA ILE A 71 -3.47 -11.66 -6.29
C ILE A 71 -4.02 -10.60 -7.25
N LYS A 72 -4.22 -9.39 -6.74
CA LYS A 72 -4.57 -8.23 -7.54
C LYS A 72 -3.58 -7.09 -7.30
N GLU A 73 -3.54 -6.18 -8.25
CA GLU A 73 -2.97 -4.86 -8.01
C GLU A 73 -3.78 -4.17 -6.89
N ARG A 74 -3.09 -3.59 -5.91
CA ARG A 74 -3.78 -2.90 -4.81
C ARG A 74 -4.58 -1.73 -5.35
N LEU A 75 -5.71 -1.47 -4.70
CA LEU A 75 -6.46 -0.25 -4.94
C LEU A 75 -5.99 0.84 -3.98
N LEU A 76 -5.84 2.07 -4.48
CA LEU A 76 -5.58 3.26 -3.68
C LEU A 76 -6.90 4.00 -3.43
N PHE A 77 -7.34 4.09 -2.18
CA PHE A 77 -8.61 4.74 -1.82
C PHE A 77 -8.40 6.21 -1.49
N GLN A 78 -7.46 6.51 -0.59
CA GLN A 78 -7.16 7.87 -0.17
C GLN A 78 -5.73 8.03 0.33
N ILE A 79 -5.26 9.27 0.33
CA ILE A 79 -3.98 9.68 0.93
C ILE A 79 -4.25 10.83 1.89
N LYS A 80 -3.74 10.70 3.11
CA LYS A 80 -3.77 11.74 4.15
C LYS A 80 -2.34 12.24 4.39
N GLU A 81 -2.14 13.55 4.38
CA GLU A 81 -0.87 14.19 4.75
C GLU A 81 -0.94 14.72 6.18
N TYR A 82 0.11 14.47 6.94
CA TYR A 82 0.28 14.86 8.33
C TYR A 82 1.60 15.61 8.50
N GLU A 83 1.62 16.54 9.45
CA GLU A 83 2.86 17.10 9.99
C GLU A 83 3.31 16.26 11.18
N HIS A 84 4.39 15.51 11.01
CA HIS A 84 4.95 14.62 12.02
C HIS A 84 6.24 15.22 12.63
N PRO A 85 6.37 15.28 13.97
CA PRO A 85 7.52 15.91 14.63
C PRO A 85 8.89 15.36 14.19
N GLU A 86 8.98 14.05 13.94
CA GLU A 86 10.24 13.39 13.59
C GLU A 86 10.45 13.20 12.08
N HIS A 87 9.40 13.34 11.28
CA HIS A 87 9.43 12.97 9.85
C HIS A 87 9.07 14.12 8.92
N GLY A 88 8.66 15.28 9.47
CA GLY A 88 8.12 16.38 8.67
C GLY A 88 6.82 15.92 8.01
N SER A 89 6.72 16.06 6.69
CA SER A 89 5.58 15.53 5.96
C SER A 89 5.55 14.00 6.00
N LEU A 90 4.45 13.46 6.49
CA LEU A 90 4.15 12.04 6.54
C LEU A 90 2.85 11.78 5.78
N TRP A 91 2.82 10.78 4.91
CA TRP A 91 1.64 10.43 4.12
C TRP A 91 1.13 9.05 4.51
N GLY A 92 -0.10 8.97 4.99
CA GLY A 92 -0.82 7.70 5.17
C GLY A 92 -1.59 7.36 3.90
N CYS A 93 -1.16 6.30 3.19
CA CYS A 93 -1.80 5.84 1.97
C CYS A 93 -2.69 4.63 2.26
N TYR A 94 -4.00 4.81 2.12
CA TYR A 94 -5.01 3.81 2.41
C TYR A 94 -5.22 2.95 1.17
N VAL A 95 -4.84 1.69 1.27
CA VAL A 95 -4.81 0.74 0.15
C VAL A 95 -5.48 -0.58 0.51
N SER A 96 -5.91 -1.34 -0.50
CA SER A 96 -6.44 -2.69 -0.28
C SER A 96 -5.33 -3.69 0.04
N ASP A 97 -5.69 -4.85 0.59
CA ASP A 97 -4.80 -6.01 0.57
C ASP A 97 -4.69 -6.54 -0.88
N PRO A 98 -3.48 -6.89 -1.37
CA PRO A 98 -3.29 -7.47 -2.69
C PRO A 98 -3.76 -8.93 -2.75
N GLN A 99 -3.88 -9.59 -1.60
CA GLN A 99 -4.21 -11.00 -1.49
C GLN A 99 -5.69 -11.19 -1.13
N GLY A 100 -6.39 -11.90 -2.00
CA GLY A 100 -7.73 -12.44 -1.75
C GLY A 100 -7.65 -13.89 -1.29
N TRP A 101 -8.82 -14.53 -1.22
CA TRP A 101 -8.90 -15.96 -0.90
C TRP A 101 -9.87 -16.67 -1.83
N ILE A 102 -9.56 -17.93 -2.15
CA ILE A 102 -10.46 -18.85 -2.84
C ILE A 102 -11.22 -19.63 -1.78
N VAL A 103 -12.55 -19.64 -1.90
CA VAL A 103 -13.40 -20.51 -1.10
C VAL A 103 -13.74 -21.74 -1.92
N THR A 104 -13.37 -22.91 -1.42
CA THR A 104 -13.77 -24.19 -2.02
C THR A 104 -15.02 -24.70 -1.33
N SER A 105 -16.06 -25.02 -2.10
CA SER A 105 -17.27 -25.64 -1.58
C SER A 105 -17.00 -27.07 -1.08
N LYS A 106 -17.97 -27.65 -0.35
CA LYS A 106 -17.89 -29.05 0.09
C LYS A 106 -17.75 -30.05 -1.06
N ASP A 107 -18.22 -29.69 -2.26
CA ASP A 107 -18.16 -30.52 -3.47
C ASP A 107 -16.88 -30.31 -4.29
N GLY A 108 -15.91 -29.53 -3.76
CA GLY A 108 -14.63 -29.27 -4.44
C GLY A 108 -14.69 -28.17 -5.50
N ILE A 109 -15.80 -27.44 -5.62
CA ILE A 109 -15.95 -26.35 -6.59
C ILE A 109 -15.32 -25.08 -6.01
N GLU A 110 -14.35 -24.52 -6.73
CA GLU A 110 -13.73 -23.25 -6.38
C GLU A 110 -14.64 -22.09 -6.79
N ALA A 111 -15.01 -21.25 -5.83
CA ALA A 111 -15.63 -19.98 -6.11
C ALA A 111 -14.62 -19.00 -6.73
N PRO A 112 -15.08 -17.97 -7.45
CA PRO A 112 -14.23 -16.85 -7.82
C PRO A 112 -13.51 -16.28 -6.58
N PRO A 113 -12.25 -15.85 -6.72
CA PRO A 113 -11.54 -15.21 -5.62
C PRO A 113 -12.33 -14.02 -5.09
N TYR A 114 -12.38 -13.90 -3.77
CA TYR A 114 -13.04 -12.78 -3.11
C TYR A 114 -11.99 -11.77 -2.65
N TRP A 115 -12.25 -10.50 -2.94
CA TRP A 115 -11.55 -9.36 -2.37
C TRP A 115 -12.59 -8.43 -1.75
N PRO A 116 -12.43 -8.02 -0.49
CA PRO A 116 -13.37 -7.10 0.14
C PRO A 116 -13.34 -5.68 -0.45
N ASP A 117 -12.35 -5.33 -1.29
CA ASP A 117 -12.15 -3.98 -1.85
C ASP A 117 -12.26 -2.88 -0.76
N SER A 118 -11.61 -3.15 0.38
CA SER A 118 -11.61 -2.36 1.61
C SER A 118 -10.28 -1.68 1.90
N MET A 119 -10.29 -0.69 2.80
CA MET A 119 -9.08 0.00 3.28
C MET A 119 -8.31 -0.87 4.30
N ASP A 120 -7.85 -2.05 3.89
CA ASP A 120 -7.24 -3.04 4.78
C ASP A 120 -5.87 -2.61 5.33
N CYS A 121 -5.18 -1.72 4.63
CA CYS A 121 -3.80 -1.37 4.93
C CYS A 121 -3.52 0.11 4.77
N ILE A 122 -2.73 0.67 5.69
CA ILE A 122 -2.14 1.99 5.58
C ILE A 122 -0.64 1.84 5.38
N LEU A 123 -0.15 2.33 4.25
CA LEU A 123 1.27 2.45 3.97
C LEU A 123 1.71 3.87 4.31
N TYR A 124 2.54 4.00 5.34
CA TYR A 124 3.08 5.28 5.76
C TYR A 124 4.35 5.59 4.99
N ILE A 125 4.34 6.71 4.28
CA ILE A 125 5.45 7.17 3.45
C ILE A 125 6.01 8.45 4.04
N ALA A 126 7.33 8.52 4.15
CA ALA A 126 8.03 9.75 4.48
C ALA A 126 9.32 9.87 3.66
N HIS A 127 9.85 11.09 3.61
CA HIS A 127 11.18 11.30 3.07
C HIS A 127 12.24 10.73 4.01
N ARG A 128 13.18 9.96 3.48
CA ARG A 128 14.32 9.39 4.21
C ARG A 128 15.62 9.69 3.48
N MET A 129 16.64 10.04 4.27
CA MET A 129 17.99 10.18 3.76
C MET A 129 18.60 8.79 3.58
N SER A 130 19.05 8.49 2.37
CA SER A 130 19.92 7.33 2.14
C SER A 130 21.25 7.54 2.86
N ARG A 131 21.62 6.62 3.74
CA ARG A 131 22.93 6.66 4.43
C ARG A 131 24.11 6.43 3.47
N VAL A 132 23.86 5.75 2.35
CA VAL A 132 24.90 5.40 1.37
C VAL A 132 25.14 6.54 0.38
N THR A 133 24.06 7.08 -0.18
CA THR A 133 24.14 8.09 -1.26
C THR A 133 23.98 9.52 -0.77
N GLY A 134 23.47 9.73 0.44
CA GLY A 134 23.10 11.06 0.94
C GLY A 134 21.88 11.66 0.25
N GLU A 135 21.19 10.92 -0.61
CA GLU A 135 20.00 11.41 -1.31
C GLU A 135 18.75 11.28 -0.44
N LYS A 136 17.90 12.32 -0.47
CA LYS A 136 16.57 12.31 0.13
C LYS A 136 15.58 11.68 -0.83
N LYS A 137 14.90 10.60 -0.43
CA LYS A 137 13.89 9.91 -1.25
C LYS A 137 12.67 9.53 -0.41
N LEU A 138 11.51 9.46 -1.04
CA LEU A 138 10.35 8.84 -0.42
C LEU A 138 10.59 7.35 -0.18
N ARG A 139 10.13 6.87 0.98
CA ARG A 139 10.18 5.48 1.39
C ARG A 139 8.94 5.11 2.17
N ILE A 140 8.52 3.86 2.07
CA ILE A 140 7.56 3.27 3.01
C ILE A 140 8.30 3.02 4.33
N ILE A 141 7.85 3.65 5.40
CA ILE A 141 8.50 3.62 6.72
C ILE A 141 7.74 2.81 7.77
N ALA A 142 6.45 2.54 7.52
CA ALA A 142 5.63 1.68 8.34
C ALA A 142 4.45 1.15 7.54
N GLU A 143 3.92 0.01 7.98
CA GLU A 143 2.72 -0.60 7.44
C GLU A 143 1.78 -0.92 8.60
N TYR A 144 0.53 -0.48 8.49
CA TYR A 144 -0.50 -0.74 9.48
C TYR A 144 -1.63 -1.52 8.84
N ASN A 145 -2.03 -2.61 9.49
CA ASN A 145 -3.17 -3.43 9.07
C ASN A 145 -4.41 -2.98 9.86
N CYS A 146 -5.39 -2.43 9.13
CA CYS A 146 -6.61 -1.85 9.69
C CYS A 146 -7.50 -2.92 10.34
N THR A 147 -7.57 -4.11 9.75
CA THR A 147 -8.40 -5.22 10.25
C THR A 147 -7.92 -5.72 11.61
N SER A 148 -6.62 -5.97 11.74
CA SER A 148 -6.00 -6.48 12.97
C SER A 148 -5.60 -5.39 13.95
N LYS A 149 -5.67 -4.12 13.53
CA LYS A 149 -5.27 -2.92 14.27
C LYS A 149 -3.82 -3.00 14.76
N LYS A 150 -2.92 -3.48 13.91
CA LYS A 150 -1.52 -3.72 14.25
C LYS A 150 -0.57 -3.17 13.18
N TYR A 151 0.53 -2.62 13.66
CA TYR A 151 1.72 -2.38 12.87
C TYR A 151 2.35 -3.73 12.47
N LEU A 152 2.65 -3.89 11.18
CA LEU A 152 3.25 -5.11 10.67
C LEU A 152 4.78 -5.09 10.87
N TYR A 153 5.38 -6.26 11.06
CA TYR A 153 6.85 -6.44 11.12
C TYR A 153 7.61 -5.60 12.17
N GLY A 154 7.02 -5.36 13.34
CA GLY A 154 7.66 -4.53 14.37
C GLY A 154 7.97 -3.11 13.88
N SER A 155 7.24 -2.65 12.85
CA SER A 155 7.44 -1.34 12.25
C SER A 155 7.24 -0.24 13.27
N LEU A 156 7.94 0.88 13.03
CA LEU A 156 7.85 2.10 13.82
C LEU A 156 6.38 2.46 14.07
N ILE A 157 6.00 2.57 15.34
CA ILE A 157 4.70 3.10 15.74
C ILE A 157 4.76 4.60 15.51
N LEU A 158 3.88 5.12 14.65
CA LEU A 158 3.88 6.54 14.25
C LEU A 158 2.83 7.36 15.01
N GLU A 159 2.05 6.72 15.87
CA GLU A 159 0.94 7.36 16.56
C GLU A 159 1.35 8.04 17.88
N PRO A 160 0.63 9.13 18.25
CA PRO A 160 -0.50 9.73 17.53
C PRO A 160 -0.08 10.70 16.41
N LEU A 161 -0.79 10.65 15.27
CA LEU A 161 -0.50 11.45 14.07
C LEU A 161 -1.12 12.86 14.06
N GLY A 162 -2.05 13.14 14.97
CA GLY A 162 -2.83 14.38 14.95
C GLY A 162 -3.83 14.45 13.79
N ASN A 163 -4.31 15.66 13.48
CA ASN A 163 -5.25 15.89 12.38
C ASN A 163 -4.49 15.95 11.04
N PRO A 164 -5.05 15.38 9.96
CA PRO A 164 -4.46 15.52 8.64
C PRO A 164 -4.51 16.98 8.16
N VAL A 165 -3.43 17.42 7.55
CA VAL A 165 -3.28 18.75 6.91
C VAL A 165 -3.95 18.76 5.54
N ALA A 166 -3.93 17.63 4.82
CA ALA A 166 -4.61 17.46 3.55
C ALA A 166 -5.11 16.03 3.38
N ILE A 167 -6.23 15.87 2.68
CA ILE A 167 -6.81 14.57 2.33
C ILE A 167 -7.11 14.61 0.83
N LEU A 168 -6.68 13.57 0.12
CA LEU A 168 -7.05 13.34 -1.28
C LEU A 168 -7.67 11.96 -1.42
N GLN A 169 -8.80 11.91 -2.12
CA GLN A 169 -9.65 10.74 -2.29
C GLN A 169 -9.70 10.33 -3.76
N PHE A 170 -9.69 9.03 -4.04
CA PHE A 170 -9.58 8.47 -5.40
C PHE A 170 -10.78 7.60 -5.76
N GLN A 171 -11.05 6.58 -4.95
CA GLN A 171 -12.16 5.67 -5.13
C GLN A 171 -12.79 5.30 -3.79
N THR A 172 -14.11 5.18 -3.78
CA THR A 172 -14.87 4.79 -2.60
C THR A 172 -14.69 3.28 -2.35
N PRO A 173 -14.37 2.87 -1.10
CA PRO A 173 -14.39 1.46 -0.71
C PRO A 173 -15.76 0.82 -0.91
N LYS A 174 -15.79 -0.50 -1.12
CA LYS A 174 -17.06 -1.23 -1.32
C LYS A 174 -17.62 -1.79 -0.02
N ASP A 175 -16.79 -2.04 0.97
CA ASP A 175 -17.23 -2.45 2.31
C ASP A 175 -17.78 -1.25 3.08
N GLU A 176 -18.83 -1.47 3.87
CA GLU A 176 -19.51 -0.38 4.57
C GLU A 176 -18.64 0.26 5.66
N GLU A 177 -17.81 -0.51 6.39
CA GLU A 177 -16.95 0.03 7.45
C GLU A 177 -15.92 1.02 6.90
N SER A 178 -15.16 0.65 5.87
CA SER A 178 -14.19 1.56 5.23
C SER A 178 -14.90 2.72 4.54
N LYS A 179 -16.09 2.50 3.98
CA LYS A 179 -16.87 3.55 3.33
C LYS A 179 -17.34 4.61 4.32
N GLU A 180 -17.75 4.24 5.52
CA GLU A 180 -18.09 5.19 6.59
C GLU A 180 -16.89 6.08 6.96
N GLU A 181 -15.71 5.49 7.21
CA GLU A 181 -14.48 6.26 7.48
C GLU A 181 -14.15 7.21 6.31
N TYR A 182 -14.21 6.70 5.08
CA TYR A 182 -13.94 7.47 3.87
C TYR A 182 -14.91 8.65 3.69
N GLU A 183 -16.20 8.47 3.95
CA GLU A 183 -17.19 9.53 3.86
C GLU A 183 -17.07 10.57 4.98
N GLU A 184 -16.67 10.16 6.19
CA GLU A 184 -16.34 11.09 7.26
C GLU A 184 -15.15 11.99 6.91
N ASP A 185 -14.08 11.41 6.35
CA ASP A 185 -12.91 12.16 5.91
C ASP A 185 -13.26 13.18 4.83
N ASN A 186 -14.15 12.82 3.90
CA ASN A 186 -14.63 13.73 2.85
C ASN A 186 -15.31 14.98 3.46
N LYS A 187 -16.16 14.78 4.47
CA LYS A 187 -16.81 15.89 5.19
C LYS A 187 -15.79 16.79 5.91
N ARG A 188 -14.73 16.22 6.48
CA ARG A 188 -13.66 16.97 7.15
C ARG A 188 -12.81 17.76 6.16
N GLY A 189 -12.43 17.16 5.03
CA GLY A 189 -11.63 17.81 3.99
C GLY A 189 -12.34 18.99 3.32
N GLN A 190 -13.67 18.94 3.20
CA GLN A 190 -14.47 20.07 2.68
C GLN A 190 -14.59 21.23 3.68
N SER A 191 -14.49 20.97 4.99
CA SER A 191 -14.56 21.99 6.04
C SER A 191 -13.26 22.79 6.18
N SER A 192 -12.10 22.19 5.90
CA SER A 192 -10.78 22.83 6.02
C SER A 192 -10.33 23.59 4.77
N TRP A 193 -10.96 23.36 3.61
CA TRP A 193 -10.67 24.07 2.36
C TRP A 193 -11.59 25.29 2.17
N GLN A 194 -11.35 26.35 2.94
CA GLN A 194 -11.72 27.70 2.50
C GLN A 194 -10.46 28.36 1.92
N PRO A 195 -10.32 28.46 0.58
CA PRO A 195 -9.27 29.29 0.02
C PRO A 195 -9.59 30.72 0.42
N SER A 196 -8.84 31.26 1.37
CA SER A 196 -8.88 32.66 1.75
C SER A 196 -8.25 33.48 0.62
N ILE A 197 -8.95 33.58 -0.50
CA ILE A 197 -8.64 34.55 -1.55
C ILE A 197 -9.01 35.92 -0.97
N ARG A 198 -8.06 36.53 -0.24
CA ARG A 198 -8.09 37.96 0.01
C ARG A 198 -7.77 38.66 -1.30
N ILE A 199 -8.81 38.99 -2.07
CA ILE A 199 -8.70 39.98 -3.13
C ILE A 199 -8.49 41.32 -2.43
N SER A 200 -7.24 41.77 -2.35
CA SER A 200 -6.93 43.16 -2.04
C SER A 200 -7.39 44.01 -3.22
N ARG A 201 -8.44 44.81 -3.00
CA ARG A 201 -8.77 45.92 -3.89
C ARG A 201 -7.87 47.10 -3.49
N ASN A 202 -6.98 47.50 -4.39
CA ASN A 202 -6.41 48.84 -4.39
C ASN A 202 -7.46 49.86 -4.81
#